data_AF-F0XWN0-F1
#
_entry.id   AF-F0XWN0-F1
#
_cell.length_a   1.000
_cell.length_b   1.000
_cell.length_c   1.000
_cell.angle_alpha   90.00
_cell.angle_beta   90.00
_cell.angle_gamma   90.00
#
_symmetry.space_group_name_H-M   'P 1'
#
loop_
_entity.id
_entity.type
_entity.pdbx_description
1 polymer ?
#
loop_
_entity_poly.entity_id
_entity_poly.type
_entity_poly.pdbx_seq_one_letter_code
_entity_poly.pdbx_strand_id
1 'polypeptide(L)'
;MLNYCNGHGRCSAGGGDPSPFVTCVCDKGWGSPDDIATEKDALCMLRTCPKGRATSDLPFSKNEAHPMRECSNNGVCDRLTGKCLCFASWAGATCQRKLCPNECSGHGHEWKNGSVVRYEGSASSTTWDESIGVGCLCDSSWAFFGADCSLRRCPSHDDPMTAADETDCANCSNRGTCDYGNGLCKCFKGHTGVACERQTTIY
;
A
#
# COMPACT_ATOMS: atom_id res chain seq x y z
N MET A 1 -11.93 -36.37 -29.65
CA MET A 1 -12.20 -34.97 -30.05
C MET A 1 -10.91 -34.21 -29.83
N LEU A 2 -10.34 -33.58 -30.86
CA LEU A 2 -9.11 -32.79 -30.71
C LEU A 2 -9.49 -31.47 -30.04
N ASN A 3 -8.97 -31.22 -28.84
CA ASN A 3 -9.14 -29.96 -28.11
C ASN A 3 -8.25 -28.89 -28.74
N TYR A 4 -8.60 -28.46 -29.94
CA TYR A 4 -7.89 -27.38 -30.63
C TYR A 4 -7.96 -26.09 -29.80
N CYS A 5 -6.84 -25.37 -29.73
CA CYS A 5 -6.67 -24.17 -28.89
C CYS A 5 -7.07 -24.39 -27.43
N ASN A 6 -6.92 -25.64 -26.94
CA ASN A 6 -7.31 -26.10 -25.61
C ASN A 6 -8.75 -25.75 -25.21
N GLY A 7 -9.65 -25.50 -26.18
CA GLY A 7 -11.02 -25.06 -25.90
C GLY A 7 -11.15 -23.61 -25.41
N HIS A 8 -10.09 -22.82 -25.52
CA HIS A 8 -10.00 -21.42 -25.06
C HIS A 8 -9.67 -20.46 -26.19
N GLY A 9 -10.06 -20.81 -27.41
CA GLY A 9 -9.88 -19.98 -28.57
C GLY A 9 -10.45 -20.61 -29.83
N ARG A 10 -10.36 -19.85 -30.91
CA ARG A 10 -10.75 -20.27 -32.25
C ARG A 10 -9.51 -20.47 -33.12
N CYS A 11 -9.52 -21.56 -33.89
CA CYS A 11 -8.55 -21.79 -34.96
C CYS A 11 -8.69 -20.74 -36.07
N SER A 12 -7.59 -20.08 -36.41
CA SER A 12 -7.46 -19.23 -37.58
C SER A 12 -6.48 -19.87 -38.56
N ALA A 13 -6.80 -19.81 -39.85
CA ALA A 13 -5.85 -20.18 -40.90
C ALA A 13 -4.80 -19.07 -41.00
N GLY A 14 -3.64 -19.29 -40.38
CA GLY A 14 -2.63 -18.24 -40.16
C GLY A 14 -1.38 -18.33 -41.04
N GLY A 15 -1.33 -19.23 -42.02
CA GLY A 15 -0.15 -19.41 -42.86
C GLY A 15 -0.48 -19.34 -44.36
N GLY A 16 0.34 -18.61 -45.12
CA GLY A 16 0.41 -18.80 -46.57
C GLY A 16 0.98 -20.17 -46.92
N ASP A 17 0.63 -20.66 -48.10
CA ASP A 17 1.21 -21.86 -48.74
C ASP A 17 2.75 -21.74 -48.76
N PRO A 18 3.55 -22.70 -48.20
CA PRO A 18 3.24 -24.13 -48.02
C PRO A 18 3.06 -24.60 -46.58
N SER A 19 2.70 -23.69 -45.66
CA SER A 19 2.53 -24.07 -44.25
C SER A 19 1.14 -23.70 -43.73
N PRO A 20 0.17 -24.63 -43.77
CA PRO A 20 -1.16 -24.43 -43.17
C PRO A 20 -1.06 -24.58 -41.64
N PHE A 21 -0.30 -23.70 -40.99
CA PHE A 21 -0.28 -23.66 -39.53
C PHE A 21 -1.61 -23.08 -39.06
N VAL A 22 -2.37 -23.89 -38.34
CA VAL A 22 -3.55 -23.45 -37.58
C VAL A 22 -3.02 -22.67 -36.39
N THR A 23 -3.19 -21.35 -36.40
CA THR A 23 -2.90 -20.50 -35.24
C THR A 23 -4.15 -20.37 -34.39
N CYS A 24 -3.98 -20.13 -33.10
CA CYS A 24 -5.10 -19.91 -32.19
C CYS A 24 -5.30 -18.42 -31.94
N VAL A 25 -6.55 -17.97 -32.09
CA VAL A 25 -7.01 -16.68 -31.58
C VAL A 25 -7.69 -16.97 -30.25
N CYS A 26 -7.01 -16.62 -29.16
CA CYS A 26 -7.45 -16.96 -27.81
C CYS A 26 -8.59 -16.08 -27.30
N ASP A 27 -9.39 -16.66 -26.42
CA ASP A 27 -10.43 -15.97 -25.69
C ASP A 27 -9.82 -15.06 -24.60
N LYS A 28 -10.62 -14.09 -24.12
CA LYS A 28 -10.21 -13.18 -23.04
C LYS A 28 -9.84 -13.96 -21.78
N GLY A 29 -8.68 -13.63 -21.19
CA GLY A 29 -8.15 -14.35 -20.04
C GLY A 29 -7.29 -15.57 -20.39
N TRP A 30 -7.04 -15.81 -21.68
CA TRP A 30 -6.23 -16.92 -22.20
C TRP A 30 -5.20 -16.47 -23.24
N GLY A 31 -4.93 -15.16 -23.32
CA GLY A 31 -3.99 -14.59 -24.29
C GLY A 31 -4.66 -13.95 -25.50
N SER A 32 -5.89 -13.46 -25.36
CA SER A 32 -6.56 -12.66 -26.37
C SER A 32 -5.70 -11.44 -26.76
N PRO A 33 -5.82 -10.90 -27.99
CA PRO A 33 -5.19 -9.63 -28.36
C PRO A 33 -5.44 -8.49 -27.36
N ASP A 34 -6.61 -8.46 -26.70
CA ASP A 34 -7.00 -7.41 -25.74
C ASP A 34 -6.41 -7.58 -24.33
N ASP A 35 -5.88 -8.77 -24.03
CA ASP A 35 -5.25 -9.05 -22.74
C ASP A 35 -3.92 -8.29 -22.66
N ILE A 36 -3.73 -7.54 -21.57
CA ILE A 36 -2.42 -6.96 -21.23
C ILE A 36 -1.74 -7.98 -20.34
N ALA A 37 -0.89 -8.79 -20.96
CA ALA A 37 -0.15 -9.85 -20.30
C ALA A 37 1.30 -9.79 -20.72
N THR A 38 2.22 -10.13 -19.81
CA THR A 38 3.65 -10.23 -20.13
C THR A 38 3.93 -11.39 -21.08
N GLU A 39 3.11 -12.44 -21.01
CA GLU A 39 3.22 -13.65 -21.82
C GLU A 39 1.83 -14.10 -22.27
N LYS A 40 1.73 -14.56 -23.51
CA LYS A 40 0.51 -15.13 -24.10
C LYS A 40 0.86 -16.48 -24.71
N ASP A 41 0.14 -17.52 -24.30
CA ASP A 41 0.35 -18.86 -24.82
C ASP A 41 -0.27 -19.01 -26.21
N ALA A 42 0.52 -19.49 -27.17
CA ALA A 42 0.10 -19.60 -28.56
C ALA A 42 -1.02 -20.63 -28.78
N LEU A 43 -1.27 -21.51 -27.80
CA LEU A 43 -2.29 -22.56 -27.85
C LEU A 43 -3.45 -22.29 -26.88
N CYS A 44 -3.52 -21.09 -26.28
CA CYS A 44 -4.53 -20.70 -25.29
C CYS A 44 -4.60 -21.66 -24.09
N MET A 45 -3.48 -22.30 -23.73
CA MET A 45 -3.38 -23.24 -22.61
C MET A 45 -3.22 -22.53 -21.27
N LEU A 46 -2.63 -21.33 -21.27
CA LEU A 46 -2.30 -20.58 -20.06
C LEU A 46 -3.20 -19.36 -19.89
N ARG A 47 -3.52 -19.07 -18.63
CA ARG A 47 -4.32 -17.91 -18.24
C ARG A 47 -3.50 -16.63 -18.33
N THR A 48 -4.16 -15.55 -18.72
CA THR A 48 -3.68 -14.19 -18.46
C THR A 48 -4.34 -13.63 -17.22
N CYS A 49 -3.63 -12.76 -16.52
CA CYS A 49 -4.12 -12.16 -15.31
C CYS A 49 -4.81 -10.81 -15.57
N PRO A 50 -5.67 -10.37 -14.64
CA PRO A 50 -6.28 -9.07 -14.76
C PRO A 50 -5.23 -7.95 -14.67
N LYS A 51 -5.54 -6.85 -15.35
CA LYS A 51 -4.68 -5.68 -15.51
C LYS A 51 -5.14 -4.55 -14.62
N GLY A 52 -4.20 -3.82 -14.04
CA GLY A 52 -4.45 -2.63 -13.23
C GLY A 52 -3.41 -1.54 -13.55
N ARG A 53 -3.63 -0.33 -13.04
CA ARG A 53 -2.65 0.76 -13.18
C ARG A 53 -1.36 0.39 -12.45
N ALA A 54 -0.23 0.59 -13.11
CA ALA A 54 1.09 0.35 -12.52
C ALA A 54 1.60 1.60 -11.81
N THR A 55 1.18 1.75 -10.56
CA THR A 55 1.32 3.02 -9.81
C THR A 55 2.73 3.21 -9.24
N SER A 56 3.54 2.15 -9.28
CA SER A 56 4.95 2.14 -8.89
C SER A 56 5.92 2.11 -10.07
N ASP A 57 5.42 2.20 -11.30
CA ASP A 57 6.26 2.29 -12.48
C ASP A 57 6.84 3.69 -12.65
N LEU A 58 7.99 3.74 -13.31
CA LEU A 58 8.58 4.98 -13.79
C LEU A 58 7.71 5.58 -14.92
N PRO A 59 7.58 6.93 -15.00
CA PRO A 59 6.89 7.57 -16.10
C PRO A 59 7.58 7.25 -17.42
N PHE A 60 6.80 6.95 -18.45
CA PHE A 60 7.33 6.56 -19.76
C PHE A 60 7.50 7.76 -20.70
N SER A 61 6.74 8.84 -20.45
CA SER A 61 6.90 10.12 -21.15
C SER A 61 6.49 11.28 -20.25
N LYS A 62 6.63 12.52 -20.75
CA LYS A 62 6.38 13.75 -19.98
C LYS A 62 4.98 13.81 -19.35
N ASN A 63 3.98 13.25 -20.01
CA ASN A 63 2.58 13.30 -19.57
C ASN A 63 1.92 11.91 -19.51
N GLU A 64 2.72 10.84 -19.52
CA GLU A 64 2.22 9.47 -19.52
C GLU A 64 2.91 8.65 -18.44
N ALA A 65 2.14 8.29 -17.42
CA ALA A 65 2.55 7.49 -16.28
C ALA A 65 1.43 6.53 -15.89
N HIS A 66 1.78 5.52 -15.10
CA HIS A 66 0.86 4.52 -14.56
C HIS A 66 0.03 3.79 -15.63
N PRO A 67 0.68 3.25 -16.67
CA PRO A 67 -0.03 2.51 -17.70
C PRO A 67 -0.68 1.25 -17.10
N MET A 68 -1.66 0.71 -17.82
CA MET A 68 -2.24 -0.58 -17.45
C MET A 68 -1.20 -1.68 -17.67
N ARG A 69 -0.97 -2.50 -16.65
CA ARG A 69 -0.05 -3.64 -16.65
C ARG A 69 -0.71 -4.84 -16.00
N GLU A 70 -0.27 -6.03 -16.41
CA GLU A 70 -0.65 -7.27 -15.76
C GLU A 70 -0.28 -7.20 -14.28
N CYS A 71 -1.24 -7.52 -13.39
CA CYS A 71 -1.03 -7.44 -11.94
C CYS A 71 -0.48 -6.09 -11.45
N SER A 72 -0.83 -4.97 -12.12
CA SER A 72 -0.35 -3.62 -11.80
C SER A 72 1.18 -3.51 -11.71
N ASN A 73 1.92 -4.44 -12.32
CA ASN A 73 3.37 -4.60 -12.13
C ASN A 73 3.82 -4.77 -10.67
N ASN A 74 2.88 -5.12 -9.78
CA ASN A 74 3.07 -5.29 -8.34
C ASN A 74 2.80 -6.73 -7.90
N GLY A 75 2.92 -7.67 -8.82
CA GLY A 75 2.75 -9.08 -8.56
C GLY A 75 3.08 -9.93 -9.78
N VAL A 76 3.08 -11.25 -9.59
CA VAL A 76 3.31 -12.25 -10.63
C VAL A 76 2.00 -12.92 -10.97
N CYS A 77 1.74 -13.12 -12.26
CA CYS A 77 0.56 -13.85 -12.70
C CYS A 77 0.74 -15.35 -12.49
N ASP A 78 -0.14 -15.98 -11.71
CA ASP A 78 -0.30 -17.43 -11.73
C ASP A 78 -1.05 -17.82 -13.01
N ARG A 79 -0.31 -18.38 -13.97
CA ARG A 79 -0.79 -18.77 -15.30
C ARG A 79 -1.75 -19.95 -15.30
N LEU A 80 -1.84 -20.71 -14.21
CA LEU A 80 -2.80 -21.82 -14.12
C LEU A 80 -4.15 -21.32 -13.60
N THR A 81 -4.14 -20.36 -12.67
CA THR A 81 -5.37 -19.86 -12.05
C THR A 81 -5.88 -18.55 -12.67
N GLY A 82 -5.00 -17.79 -13.32
CA GLY A 82 -5.28 -16.43 -13.81
C GLY A 82 -5.38 -15.39 -12.69
N LYS A 83 -4.82 -15.68 -11.50
CA LYS A 83 -4.81 -14.78 -10.35
C LYS A 83 -3.43 -14.16 -10.15
N CYS A 84 -3.42 -12.92 -9.70
CA CYS A 84 -2.18 -12.23 -9.35
C CYS A 84 -1.71 -12.64 -7.94
N LEU A 85 -0.44 -13.03 -7.84
CA LEU A 85 0.30 -13.21 -6.60
C LEU A 85 1.04 -11.90 -6.30
N CYS A 86 0.51 -11.11 -5.37
CA CYS A 86 1.03 -9.78 -5.09
C CYS A 86 2.36 -9.79 -4.35
N PHE A 87 3.23 -8.83 -4.68
CA PHE A 87 4.44 -8.55 -3.93
C PHE A 87 4.14 -7.98 -2.54
N ALA A 88 5.16 -7.96 -1.68
CA ALA A 88 5.04 -7.42 -0.34
C ALA A 88 4.46 -6.00 -0.35
N SER A 89 3.55 -5.74 0.58
CA SER A 89 2.83 -4.46 0.72
C SER A 89 1.85 -4.13 -0.43
N TRP A 90 1.43 -5.11 -1.22
CA TRP A 90 0.40 -4.96 -2.25
C TRP A 90 -0.73 -5.99 -2.10
N ALA A 91 -1.93 -5.58 -2.49
CA ALA A 91 -3.12 -6.40 -2.42
C ALA A 91 -4.15 -6.02 -3.49
N GLY A 92 -5.24 -6.80 -3.55
CA GLY A 92 -6.31 -6.66 -4.53
C GLY A 92 -6.15 -7.60 -5.70
N ALA A 93 -7.21 -7.73 -6.51
CA ALA A 93 -7.26 -8.69 -7.62
C ALA A 93 -6.17 -8.47 -8.68
N THR A 94 -5.66 -7.24 -8.81
CA THR A 94 -4.57 -6.89 -9.71
C THR A 94 -3.36 -6.33 -8.96
N CYS A 95 -3.24 -6.51 -7.64
CA CYS A 95 -2.18 -5.91 -6.84
C CYS A 95 -2.09 -4.38 -6.92
N GLN A 96 -3.24 -3.73 -7.16
CA GLN A 96 -3.33 -2.28 -7.33
C GLN A 96 -3.38 -1.50 -6.01
N ARG A 97 -3.69 -2.17 -4.89
CA ARG A 97 -3.85 -1.53 -3.59
C ARG A 97 -2.58 -1.68 -2.78
N LYS A 98 -2.03 -0.56 -2.32
CA LYS A 98 -0.94 -0.57 -1.34
C LYS A 98 -1.49 -0.98 0.02
N LEU A 99 -0.72 -1.75 0.79
CA LEU A 99 -1.02 -2.06 2.18
C LEU A 99 -0.29 -1.09 3.10
N CYS A 100 -0.92 -0.77 4.23
CA CYS A 100 -0.25 -0.07 5.31
C CYS A 100 0.90 -0.91 5.88
N PRO A 101 2.05 -0.31 6.26
CA PRO A 101 3.10 -1.04 6.96
C PRO A 101 2.55 -1.65 8.24
N ASN A 102 2.99 -2.87 8.55
CA ASN A 102 2.62 -3.63 9.76
C ASN A 102 1.11 -3.69 10.08
N GLU A 103 0.24 -3.48 9.09
CA GLU A 103 -1.22 -3.43 9.29
C GLU A 103 -1.63 -2.47 10.41
N CYS A 104 -0.98 -1.29 10.45
CA CYS A 104 -1.18 -0.28 11.50
C CYS A 104 -0.89 -0.81 12.92
N SER A 105 -0.08 -1.87 13.03
CA SER A 105 0.37 -2.52 14.27
C SER A 105 -0.77 -2.94 15.20
N GLY A 106 -1.99 -3.08 14.69
CA GLY A 106 -3.19 -3.32 15.51
C GLY A 106 -3.58 -2.15 16.43
N HIS A 107 -3.03 -0.96 16.18
CA HIS A 107 -3.23 0.28 16.96
C HIS A 107 -3.79 1.41 16.11
N GLY A 108 -4.46 1.05 15.01
CA GLY A 108 -5.09 1.98 14.12
C GLY A 108 -5.83 1.28 13.00
N HIS A 109 -6.41 2.08 12.13
CA HIS A 109 -7.18 1.63 10.98
C HIS A 109 -6.58 2.14 9.68
N GLU A 110 -6.61 1.30 8.64
CA GLU A 110 -6.24 1.71 7.29
C GLU A 110 -7.16 2.83 6.83
N TRP A 111 -6.56 3.92 6.38
CA TRP A 111 -7.23 5.12 5.92
C TRP A 111 -6.75 5.49 4.52
N LYS A 112 -7.66 5.99 3.68
CA LYS A 112 -7.37 6.41 2.30
C LYS A 112 -7.23 7.92 2.23
N ASN A 113 -6.33 8.41 1.38
CA ASN A 113 -5.85 9.79 1.37
C ASN A 113 -6.94 10.88 1.22
N GLY A 114 -8.11 10.56 0.66
CA GLY A 114 -9.18 11.49 0.31
C GLY A 114 -9.96 12.16 1.46
N SER A 115 -9.44 12.20 2.70
CA SER A 115 -10.17 12.79 3.84
C SER A 115 -9.35 13.66 4.80
N VAL A 116 -8.02 13.63 4.75
CA VAL A 116 -7.16 14.43 5.65
C VAL A 116 -6.09 15.21 4.88
N VAL A 117 -5.65 14.72 3.71
CA VAL A 117 -4.87 15.52 2.78
C VAL A 117 -5.85 16.30 1.92
N ARG A 118 -6.03 17.58 2.24
CA ARG A 118 -6.61 18.55 1.30
C ARG A 118 -5.60 18.71 0.17
N TYR A 119 -5.84 18.08 -0.97
CA TYR A 119 -5.18 18.50 -2.20
C TYR A 119 -5.65 19.91 -2.51
N GLU A 120 -4.74 20.88 -2.56
CA GLU A 120 -5.04 22.20 -3.11
C GLU A 120 -5.18 22.05 -4.64
N GLY A 121 -6.42 22.03 -5.13
CA GLY A 121 -6.75 21.76 -6.53
C GLY A 121 -8.26 21.69 -6.77
N SER A 122 -8.68 21.60 -8.04
CA SER A 122 -10.11 21.48 -8.37
C SER A 122 -10.70 20.21 -7.76
N ALA A 123 -11.79 20.33 -6.99
CA ALA A 123 -12.58 19.20 -6.48
C ALA A 123 -13.16 18.31 -7.61
N SER A 124 -13.03 18.73 -8.87
CA SER A 124 -13.43 17.96 -10.05
C SER A 124 -12.31 17.15 -10.71
N SER A 125 -11.06 17.26 -10.25
CA SER A 125 -9.94 16.48 -10.81
C SER A 125 -9.49 15.40 -9.83
N THR A 126 -9.82 14.15 -10.15
CA THR A 126 -9.23 12.97 -9.48
C THR A 126 -7.75 12.88 -9.87
N THR A 127 -6.82 12.96 -8.92
CA THR A 127 -5.40 12.71 -9.19
C THR A 127 -5.15 11.21 -9.24
N TRP A 128 -4.08 10.78 -9.92
CA TRP A 128 -3.81 9.35 -10.07
C TRP A 128 -3.54 8.66 -8.73
N ASP A 129 -2.99 9.38 -7.75
CA ASP A 129 -2.58 8.94 -6.41
C ASP A 129 -3.72 8.94 -5.37
N GLU A 130 -4.87 9.54 -5.70
CA GLU A 130 -6.05 9.64 -4.82
C GLU A 130 -6.48 8.28 -4.25
N SER A 131 -6.38 7.22 -5.06
CA SER A 131 -6.84 5.87 -4.70
C SER A 131 -5.72 4.92 -4.26
N ILE A 132 -4.46 5.38 -4.26
CA ILE A 132 -3.27 4.57 -3.92
C ILE A 132 -2.66 5.00 -2.59
N GLY A 133 -2.78 6.28 -2.25
CA GLY A 133 -2.36 6.79 -0.94
C GLY A 133 -3.16 6.13 0.17
N VAL A 134 -2.47 5.29 0.95
CA VAL A 134 -2.99 4.68 2.18
C VAL A 134 -2.09 5.08 3.34
N GLY A 135 -2.70 5.31 4.50
CA GLY A 135 -2.01 5.63 5.73
C GLY A 135 -2.73 4.98 6.91
N CYS A 136 -2.07 4.95 8.06
CA CYS A 136 -2.71 4.51 9.29
C CYS A 136 -3.27 5.72 10.05
N LEU A 137 -4.56 5.68 10.36
CA LEU A 137 -5.14 6.54 11.37
C LEU A 137 -5.03 5.80 12.70
N CYS A 138 -4.15 6.29 13.58
CA CYS A 138 -3.94 5.66 14.89
C CYS A 138 -5.11 5.91 15.83
N ASP A 139 -5.39 4.93 16.68
CA ASP A 139 -6.49 4.99 17.64
C ASP A 139 -6.30 6.18 18.61
N SER A 140 -7.37 6.93 18.84
CA SER A 140 -7.35 8.31 19.33
C SER A 140 -7.09 8.49 20.83
N SER A 141 -6.64 7.48 21.56
CA SER A 141 -6.32 7.60 22.99
C SER A 141 -4.92 8.16 23.26
N TRP A 142 -4.38 8.96 22.33
CA TRP A 142 -3.09 9.66 22.45
C TRP A 142 -1.85 8.74 22.62
N ALA A 143 -2.06 7.42 22.66
CA ALA A 143 -1.05 6.46 23.03
C ALA A 143 -0.14 6.09 21.85
N PHE A 144 -0.68 6.01 20.63
CA PHE A 144 0.04 5.50 19.46
C PHE A 144 0.17 6.53 18.34
N PHE A 145 1.31 6.53 17.65
CA PHE A 145 1.60 7.42 16.54
C PHE A 145 2.64 6.81 15.58
N GLY A 146 3.01 7.56 14.54
CA GLY A 146 3.94 7.12 13.49
C GLY A 146 3.20 6.67 12.23
N ALA A 147 3.94 6.22 11.23
CA ALA A 147 3.39 5.84 9.93
C ALA A 147 2.49 4.58 10.00
N ASP A 148 2.73 3.73 10.99
CA ASP A 148 2.07 2.43 11.20
C ASP A 148 1.58 2.23 12.64
N CYS A 149 1.46 3.30 13.42
CA CYS A 149 1.01 3.27 14.81
C CYS A 149 1.84 2.37 15.75
N SER A 150 3.09 2.05 15.38
CA SER A 150 3.99 1.25 16.22
C SER A 150 4.63 2.05 17.36
N LEU A 151 4.69 3.37 17.25
CA LEU A 151 5.35 4.23 18.24
C LEU A 151 4.36 4.65 19.32
N ARG A 152 4.85 4.74 20.56
CA ARG A 152 4.09 5.12 21.75
C ARG A 152 4.47 6.51 22.23
N ARG A 153 3.49 7.39 22.45
CA ARG A 153 3.75 8.68 23.12
C ARG A 153 4.14 8.43 24.57
N CYS A 154 5.03 9.26 25.10
CA CYS A 154 5.36 9.22 26.52
C CYS A 154 4.40 10.11 27.31
N PRO A 155 4.16 9.78 28.59
CA PRO A 155 3.34 10.63 29.44
C PRO A 155 3.99 11.99 29.62
N SER A 156 3.13 13.00 29.76
CA SER A 156 3.49 14.35 30.20
C SER A 156 2.64 14.69 31.42
N HIS A 157 3.07 15.69 32.17
CA HIS A 157 2.30 16.23 33.29
C HIS A 157 2.10 17.72 33.07
N ASP A 158 0.94 18.19 33.49
CA ASP A 158 0.56 19.61 33.47
C ASP A 158 1.56 20.42 34.30
N ASP A 159 2.05 21.54 33.76
CA ASP A 159 2.89 22.44 34.56
C ASP A 159 1.96 23.34 35.39
N PRO A 160 1.93 23.25 36.73
CA PRO A 160 1.04 24.08 37.53
C PRO A 160 1.33 25.59 37.44
N MET A 161 2.41 25.99 36.76
CA MET A 161 2.81 27.38 36.53
C MET A 161 2.34 27.97 35.20
N THR A 162 1.80 27.15 34.29
CA THR A 162 1.25 27.59 33.00
C THR A 162 -0.28 27.63 33.07
N ALA A 163 -0.87 28.39 32.15
CA ALA A 163 -2.33 28.45 32.01
C ALA A 163 -2.85 27.47 30.94
N ALA A 164 -1.96 26.77 30.24
CA ALA A 164 -2.29 25.78 29.24
C ALA A 164 -2.19 24.38 29.86
N ASP A 165 -3.01 23.45 29.38
CA ASP A 165 -2.89 22.03 29.76
C ASP A 165 -1.74 21.42 28.94
N GLU A 166 -0.63 21.06 29.60
CA GLU A 166 0.50 20.40 28.94
C GLU A 166 0.57 18.88 29.19
N THR A 167 -0.53 18.25 29.60
CA THR A 167 -0.59 16.77 29.73
C THR A 167 -0.29 16.03 28.43
N ASP A 168 -0.29 16.75 27.31
CA ASP A 168 -0.11 16.23 25.96
C ASP A 168 0.99 16.97 25.15
N CYS A 169 1.73 17.92 25.71
CA CYS A 169 2.60 18.75 24.86
C CYS A 169 4.09 18.39 24.94
N ALA A 170 4.56 17.86 26.09
CA ALA A 170 5.98 17.72 26.38
C ALA A 170 6.33 16.33 26.93
N ASN A 171 6.73 15.41 26.04
CA ASN A 171 7.18 14.07 26.42
C ASN A 171 8.13 14.11 27.63
N CYS A 172 7.79 13.37 28.69
CA CYS A 172 8.58 13.32 29.92
C CYS A 172 8.78 14.69 30.58
N SER A 173 7.77 15.57 30.49
CA SER A 173 7.76 16.94 31.03
C SER A 173 9.02 17.75 30.70
N ASN A 174 9.61 17.54 29.51
CA ASN A 174 10.91 18.11 29.09
C ASN A 174 12.09 17.82 30.04
N ARG A 175 11.94 16.83 30.93
CA ARG A 175 12.86 16.50 32.03
C ARG A 175 13.36 15.05 31.94
N GLY A 176 13.18 14.42 30.79
CA GLY A 176 13.70 13.10 30.48
C GLY A 176 13.69 12.82 28.98
N THR A 177 14.28 11.68 28.61
CA THR A 177 14.21 11.14 27.25
C THR A 177 13.11 10.10 27.15
N CYS A 178 12.30 10.16 26.09
CA CYS A 178 11.25 9.20 25.81
C CYS A 178 11.77 8.01 24.98
N ASP A 179 11.46 6.79 25.40
CA ASP A 179 11.56 5.59 24.57
C ASP A 179 10.23 5.34 23.85
N TYR A 180 10.17 5.70 22.56
CA TYR A 180 8.96 5.56 21.74
C TYR A 180 8.56 4.11 21.45
N GLY A 181 9.40 3.11 21.74
CA GLY A 181 9.02 1.71 21.56
C GLY A 181 8.08 1.19 22.65
N ASN A 182 8.21 1.71 23.87
CA ASN A 182 7.42 1.28 25.03
C ASN A 182 6.64 2.42 25.71
N GLY A 183 6.93 3.68 25.39
CA GLY A 183 6.29 4.86 25.98
C GLY A 183 6.83 5.24 27.36
N LEU A 184 8.04 4.79 27.72
CA LEU A 184 8.64 5.03 29.04
C LEU A 184 9.63 6.20 29.04
N CYS A 185 9.60 6.96 30.13
CA CYS A 185 10.50 8.08 30.36
C CYS A 185 11.74 7.67 31.15
N LYS A 186 12.91 8.08 30.65
CA LYS A 186 14.17 8.06 31.38
C LYS A 186 14.50 9.47 31.87
N CYS A 187 14.30 9.69 33.16
CA CYS A 187 14.44 11.02 33.76
C CYS A 187 15.89 11.48 33.87
N PHE A 188 16.09 12.80 33.70
CA PHE A 188 17.36 13.45 33.98
C PHE A 188 17.62 13.50 35.49
N LYS A 189 18.88 13.77 35.87
CA LYS A 189 19.28 13.81 37.28
C LYS A 189 18.42 14.80 38.06
N GLY A 190 17.91 14.36 39.22
CA GLY A 190 17.07 15.17 40.10
C GLY A 190 15.57 15.13 39.77
N HIS A 191 15.17 14.36 38.74
CA HIS A 191 13.78 14.18 38.35
C HIS A 191 13.35 12.71 38.47
N THR A 192 12.12 12.50 38.90
CA THR A 192 11.51 11.18 39.12
C THR A 192 10.02 11.22 38.77
N GLY A 193 9.36 10.06 38.75
CA GLY A 193 7.96 9.92 38.34
C GLY A 193 7.83 9.30 36.95
N VAL A 194 6.60 8.99 36.55
CA VAL A 194 6.32 8.32 35.27
C VAL A 194 6.52 9.26 34.08
N ALA A 195 6.38 10.57 34.30
CA ALA A 195 6.59 11.63 33.33
C ALA A 195 7.77 12.54 33.72
N CYS A 196 8.61 12.14 34.67
CA CYS A 196 9.69 12.99 35.23
C CYS A 196 9.18 14.29 35.85
N GLU A 197 7.95 14.25 36.38
CA GLU A 197 7.20 15.40 36.87
C GLU A 197 7.64 15.86 38.26
N ARG A 198 8.25 14.95 39.05
CA ARG A 198 8.66 15.22 40.43
C ARG A 198 10.13 15.59 40.49
N GLN A 199 10.45 16.70 41.14
CA GLN A 199 11.82 17.08 41.44
C GLN A 199 12.19 16.65 42.86
N THR A 200 13.28 15.90 43.00
CA THR A 200 13.88 15.67 44.32
C THR A 200 14.67 16.90 44.70
N THR A 201 14.40 17.48 45.87
CA THR A 201 15.14 18.63 46.41
C THR A 201 16.64 18.32 46.41
N ILE A 202 17.39 19.12 45.66
CA ILE A 202 18.85 19.18 45.81
C ILE A 202 19.09 19.95 47.10
N TYR A 203 19.60 19.26 48.13
CA TYR A 203 20.39 19.88 49.17
C TYR A 203 21.85 19.52 48.91
#